data_AF-A0A6B3GD76-F1
#
_entry.id   AF-A0A6B3GD76-F1
#
_cell.length_a   1.000
_cell.length_b   1.000
_cell.length_c   1.000
_cell.angle_alpha   90.00
_cell.angle_beta   90.00
_cell.angle_gamma   90.00
#
_symmetry.space_group_name_H-M   'P 1'
#
loop_
_entity.id
_entity.type
_entity.pdbx_description
1 polymer ?
#
loop_
_entity_poly.entity_id
_entity_poly.type
_entity_poly.pdbx_seq_one_letter_code
_entity_poly.pdbx_strand_id
1 'polypeptide(L)'
;AAGVVIGGLLTTVSWRWTFFVNLPFAVVCALAAPRLLPARAEGGKRVPLNIINAVLCTATVLVFALSLTLAADSGWTAPATLISLAVGAA
;
A
#
# COMPACT_ATOMS: atom_id res chain seq x y z
N ALA A 1 -1.36 10.78 -11.10
CA ALA A 1 -2.65 11.05 -11.78
C ALA A 1 -3.31 9.80 -12.39
N ALA A 2 -2.56 8.87 -13.00
CA ALA A 2 -3.14 7.71 -13.69
C ALA A 2 -3.99 6.78 -12.81
N GLY A 3 -3.62 6.55 -11.55
CA GLY A 3 -4.36 5.64 -10.64
C GLY A 3 -5.78 6.11 -10.29
N VAL A 4 -5.99 7.42 -10.14
CA VAL A 4 -7.31 8.00 -9.82
C VAL A 4 -8.23 7.94 -11.05
N VAL A 5 -7.69 8.14 -12.25
CA VAL A 5 -8.46 8.05 -13.50
C VAL A 5 -8.87 6.61 -13.80
N ILE A 6 -7.96 5.64 -13.60
CA ILE A 6 -8.26 4.22 -13.75
C ILE A 6 -9.26 3.76 -12.68
N GLY A 7 -9.09 4.21 -11.43
CA GLY A 7 -10.02 3.93 -10.31
C GLY A 7 -11.43 4.48 -10.53
N GLY A 8 -11.56 5.70 -11.07
CA GLY A 8 -12.86 6.31 -11.39
C GLY A 8 -13.57 5.65 -12.57
N LEU A 9 -12.82 5.19 -13.60
CA LEU A 9 -13.39 4.42 -14.70
C LEU A 9 -13.92 3.05 -14.21
N LEU A 10 -13.22 2.40 -13.28
CA LEU A 10 -13.61 1.12 -12.69
C LEU A 10 -14.96 1.19 -11.94
N THR A 11 -15.31 2.35 -11.36
CA THR A 11 -16.60 2.55 -10.67
C THR A 11 -17.79 2.53 -11.62
N THR A 12 -17.60 2.95 -12.88
CA THR A 12 -18.67 2.96 -13.89
C THR A 12 -18.95 1.59 -14.50
N VAL A 13 -17.99 0.65 -14.42
CA VAL A 13 -18.05 -0.66 -15.10
C VAL A 13 -18.24 -1.83 -14.12
N SER A 14 -18.44 -1.56 -12.82
CA SER A 14 -18.63 -2.51 -11.70
C SER A 14 -17.35 -2.84 -10.93
N TRP A 15 -17.41 -2.78 -9.59
CA TRP A 15 -16.29 -2.96 -8.64
C TRP A 15 -15.46 -4.23 -8.89
N ARG A 16 -16.06 -5.24 -9.53
CA ARG A 16 -15.47 -6.54 -9.87
C ARG A 16 -14.20 -6.40 -10.71
N TRP A 17 -14.11 -5.38 -11.56
CA TRP A 17 -12.92 -5.16 -12.38
C TRP A 17 -11.66 -4.81 -11.56
N THR A 18 -11.80 -4.30 -10.34
CA THR A 18 -10.66 -4.10 -9.42
C THR A 18 -9.95 -5.41 -9.07
N PHE A 19 -10.69 -6.53 -9.02
CA PHE A 19 -10.09 -7.85 -8.84
C PHE A 19 -9.42 -8.36 -10.12
N PHE A 20 -10.03 -8.12 -11.30
CA PHE A 20 -9.44 -8.53 -12.59
C PHE A 20 -8.16 -7.76 -12.94
N VAL A 21 -8.03 -6.50 -12.51
CA VAL A 21 -6.78 -5.74 -12.69
C VAL A 21 -5.64 -6.33 -11.85
N ASN A 22 -5.92 -6.83 -10.65
CA ASN A 22 -4.91 -7.49 -9.81
C ASN A 22 -4.59 -8.92 -10.27
N LEU A 23 -5.51 -9.60 -10.94
CA LEU A 23 -5.37 -10.97 -11.39
C LEU A 23 -4.11 -11.24 -12.26
N PRO A 24 -3.77 -10.46 -13.30
CA PRO A 24 -2.56 -10.70 -14.08
C PRO A 24 -1.30 -10.53 -13.24
N PHE A 25 -1.24 -9.56 -12.33
CA PHE A 25 -0.11 -9.41 -11.41
C PHE A 25 -0.01 -10.59 -10.44
N ALA A 26 -1.14 -11.07 -9.91
CA ALA A 26 -1.18 -12.25 -9.05
C ALA A 26 -0.68 -13.49 -9.78
N VAL A 27 -1.07 -13.68 -11.05
CA VAL A 27 -0.60 -14.79 -11.90
C VAL A 27 0.90 -14.65 -12.19
N VAL A 28 1.38 -13.47 -12.54
CA VAL A 28 2.81 -13.22 -12.77
C VAL A 28 3.61 -13.52 -11.50
N CYS A 29 3.18 -13.01 -10.35
CA CYS A 29 3.80 -13.30 -9.06
C CYS A 29 3.76 -14.80 -8.72
N ALA A 30 2.65 -15.50 -8.99
CA ALA A 30 2.53 -16.93 -8.73
C ALA A 30 3.43 -17.77 -9.63
N LEU A 31 3.61 -17.39 -10.90
CA LEU A 31 4.52 -18.03 -11.85
C LEU A 31 5.99 -17.69 -11.57
N ALA A 32 6.24 -16.46 -11.11
CA ALA A 32 7.55 -15.95 -10.72
C ALA A 32 8.01 -16.55 -9.39
N ALA A 33 7.09 -16.82 -8.46
CA ALA A 33 7.39 -17.32 -7.13
C ALA A 33 8.30 -18.55 -7.12
N PRO A 34 8.02 -19.65 -7.84
CA PRO A 34 8.89 -20.83 -7.84
C PRO A 34 10.26 -20.61 -8.49
N ARG A 35 10.42 -19.57 -9.33
CA ARG A 35 11.72 -19.22 -9.95
C ARG A 35 12.55 -18.22 -9.14
N LEU A 36 11.88 -17.28 -8.48
CA LEU A 36 12.52 -16.15 -7.78
C LEU A 36 12.59 -16.34 -6.28
N LEU A 37 11.74 -17.17 -5.68
CA LEU A 37 11.93 -17.59 -4.29
C LEU A 37 12.93 -18.74 -4.26
N PRO A 38 14.11 -18.55 -3.67
CA PRO A 38 14.98 -19.67 -3.32
C PRO A 38 14.18 -20.63 -2.45
N ALA A 39 14.32 -21.94 -2.66
CA ALA A 39 13.81 -22.95 -1.76
C ALA A 39 14.20 -22.54 -0.34
N ARG A 40 13.19 -22.23 0.48
CA ARG A 40 13.34 -21.63 1.80
C ARG A 40 14.40 -22.43 2.54
N ALA A 41 15.53 -21.82 2.85
CA ALA A 41 16.51 -22.43 3.74
C ALA A 41 15.74 -22.77 5.03
N GLU A 42 15.61 -24.07 5.30
CA GLU A 42 15.13 -24.61 6.58
C GLU A 42 16.11 -24.16 7.67
N GLY A 43 16.01 -22.91 8.11
CA GLY A 43 17.05 -22.33 8.96
C GLY A 43 16.93 -20.83 9.21
N GLY A 44 15.77 -20.23 8.92
CA GLY A 44 15.52 -18.84 9.29
C GLY A 44 15.50 -18.70 10.81
N LYS A 45 16.65 -18.31 11.39
CA LYS A 45 16.80 -17.81 12.76
C LYS A 45 15.51 -17.03 13.10
N ARG A 46 14.79 -17.42 14.16
CA ARG A 46 13.59 -16.69 14.61
C ARG A 46 14.01 -15.26 14.89
N VAL A 47 13.83 -14.37 13.91
CA VAL A 47 14.03 -12.94 14.12
C VAL A 47 12.92 -12.55 15.08
N PRO A 48 13.25 -12.05 16.29
CA PRO A 48 12.22 -11.62 17.22
C PRO A 48 11.38 -10.56 16.50
N LEU A 49 10.07 -10.77 16.48
CA LEU A 49 9.14 -9.84 15.87
C LEU A 49 9.25 -8.53 16.66
N ASN A 50 9.87 -7.52 16.05
CA ASN A 50 9.92 -6.18 16.63
C ASN A 50 8.54 -5.55 16.50
N ILE A 51 7.69 -5.80 17.49
CA ILE A 51 6.30 -5.29 17.56
C ILE A 51 6.27 -3.79 17.36
N ILE A 52 7.24 -3.07 17.92
CA ILE A 52 7.40 -1.61 17.76
C ILE A 52 7.52 -1.24 16.28
N ASN A 53 8.43 -1.88 15.54
CA ASN A 53 8.63 -1.58 14.12
C ASN A 53 7.42 -1.99 13.29
N ALA A 54 6.76 -3.10 13.63
CA ALA A 54 5.54 -3.53 12.94
C ALA A 54 4.40 -2.52 13.13
N VAL A 55 4.22 -2.02 14.35
CA VAL A 55 3.23 -0.99 14.69
C VAL A 55 3.59 0.34 14.02
N LEU A 56 4.86 0.76 14.06
CA LEU A 56 5.33 1.97 13.39
C LEU A 56 5.05 1.92 11.89
N CYS A 57 5.46 0.85 11.19
CA CYS A 57 5.19 0.71 9.76
C CYS A 57 3.69 0.79 9.44
N THR A 58 2.85 0.14 10.27
CA THR A 58 1.39 0.17 10.07
C THR A 58 0.82 1.56 10.30
N ALA A 59 1.29 2.25 11.34
CA ALA A 59 0.90 3.62 11.66
C ALA A 59 1.34 4.60 10.56
N THR A 60 2.56 4.49 10.06
CA THR A 60 3.06 5.32 8.95
C THR A 60 2.17 5.18 7.72
N VAL A 61 1.81 3.97 7.33
CA VAL A 61 0.90 3.73 6.18
C VAL A 61 -0.47 4.35 6.42
N LEU A 62 -1.04 4.22 7.63
CA LEU A 62 -2.32 4.82 7.99
C LEU A 62 -2.26 6.35 7.95
N VAL A 63 -1.23 6.94 8.56
CA VAL A 63 -1.02 8.39 8.58
C VAL A 63 -0.84 8.92 7.17
N PHE A 64 -0.10 8.23 6.32
CA PHE A 64 0.09 8.62 4.92
C PHE A 64 -1.24 8.59 4.15
N ALA A 65 -2.04 7.53 4.33
CA ALA A 65 -3.37 7.45 3.72
C ALA A 65 -4.29 8.58 4.21
N LEU A 66 -4.28 8.87 5.52
CA LEU A 66 -5.03 9.99 6.10
C LEU A 66 -4.56 11.35 5.56
N SER A 67 -3.25 11.53 5.37
CA SER A 67 -2.66 12.76 4.82
C SER A 67 -3.18 13.03 3.42
N LEU A 68 -3.25 11.99 2.57
CA LEU A 68 -3.80 12.10 1.23
C LEU A 68 -5.30 12.43 1.23
N THR A 69 -6.06 11.85 2.17
CA THR A 69 -7.48 12.18 2.35
C THR A 69 -7.67 13.62 2.82
N LEU A 70 -6.89 14.07 3.81
CA LEU A 70 -6.91 15.46 4.28
C LEU A 70 -6.49 16.45 3.19
N ALA A 71 -5.52 16.09 2.35
CA ALA A 71 -5.12 16.91 1.21
C ALA A 71 -6.24 17.08 0.20
N ALA A 72 -7.04 16.04 -0.01
CA ALA A 72 -8.21 16.07 -0.90
C ALA A 72 -9.35 16.90 -0.34
N ASP A 73 -9.59 16.86 0.98
CA ASP A 73 -10.75 17.48 1.64
C ASP A 73 -10.48 18.92 2.10
N SER A 74 -9.33 19.16 2.73
CA SER A 74 -8.93 20.44 3.33
C SER A 74 -7.97 21.27 2.47
N GLY A 75 -7.50 20.70 1.36
CA GLY A 75 -6.50 21.31 0.49
C GLY A 75 -5.06 21.07 0.96
N TRP A 76 -4.13 21.23 0.02
CA TRP A 76 -2.69 20.96 0.19
C TRP A 76 -1.99 21.92 1.15
N THR A 77 -2.58 23.08 1.43
CA THR A 77 -2.01 24.15 2.26
C THR A 77 -2.52 24.13 3.69
N ALA A 78 -3.43 23.21 4.05
CA ALA A 78 -3.93 23.13 5.42
C ALA A 78 -2.84 22.62 6.39
N PRO A 79 -2.72 23.22 7.59
CA PRO A 79 -1.71 22.83 8.58
C PRO A 79 -1.79 21.34 8.96
N ALA A 80 -3.02 20.81 9.06
CA ALA A 80 -3.26 19.40 9.38
C ALA A 80 -2.74 18.45 8.28
N THR A 81 -2.86 18.83 7.01
CA THR A 81 -2.31 18.07 5.86
C THR A 81 -0.79 18.06 5.87
N LEU A 82 -0.15 19.19 6.15
CA LEU A 82 1.30 19.30 6.21
C LEU A 82 1.90 18.51 7.39
N ILE A 83 1.26 18.57 8.56
CA ILE A 83 1.68 17.83 9.75
C ILE A 83 1.55 16.32 9.52
N SER A 84 0.41 15.87 9.01
CA SER A 84 0.20 14.44 8.73
C SER A 84 1.16 13.91 7.68
N LEU A 85 1.43 14.68 6.62
CA LEU A 85 2.41 14.32 5.59
C LEU A 85 3.83 14.23 6.17
N ALA A 86 4.23 15.19 7.01
CA ALA A 86 5.53 15.19 7.66
C ALA A 86 5.70 14.00 8.64
N VAL A 87 4.65 13.67 9.40
CA VAL A 87 4.65 12.52 10.31
C VAL A 87 4.68 11.19 9.56
N GLY A 88 4.02 11.10 8.39
CA GLY A 88 4.05 9.90 7.54
C GLY A 88 5.35 9.75 6.72
N ALA A 89 6.15 10.81 6.59
CA ALA A 89 7.42 10.79 5.87
C ALA A 89 8.66 10.59 6.78
N ALA A 90 8.48 10.70 8.11
CA ALA A 90 9.51 10.47 9.13
C ALA A 90 9.60 8.99 9.51
#